data_AF-A0A3D5DKM1-F1
#
_entry.id   AF-A0A3D5DKM1-F1
#
_cell.length_a   1.000
_cell.length_b   1.000
_cell.length_c   1.000
_cell.angle_alpha   90.00
_cell.angle_beta   90.00
_cell.angle_gamma   90.00
#
_symmetry.space_group_name_H-M   'P 1'
#
loop_
_entity.id
_entity.type
_entity.pdbx_description
1 polymer ?
#
loop_
_entity_poly.entity_id
_entity_poly.type
_entity_poly.pdbx_seq_one_letter_code
_entity_poly.pdbx_strand_id
1 'polypeptide(L)'
;MIADILPPAVAAAESTGKAPRTGFGLFPAEEAALRTAGPGRRAEFAAGRLCARAALARLGVPATPILPGWAGQPQWPAGVTGSITHCAGYQACAVALAADVAAIGIDAEPHQELPATLIEAVATRPERAWIRQQAACVPAVCWDRLLFSAKESVAKLWYPLTAQWLSFHDVAVCLADTGTFSARLPSGPGWASGDLPEGRMMGRWLIRDGLILTAITLRCGGLATSSRAGTLAGLLRRQNELRTRRSTARFS
;
A
#
# COMPACT_ATOMS: atom_id res chain seq x y z
N MET A 1 8.73 0.97 13.50
CA MET A 1 7.73 2.03 13.37
C MET A 1 6.50 1.55 12.60
N ILE A 2 6.62 1.08 11.35
CA ILE A 2 5.44 0.66 10.57
C ILE A 2 4.68 -0.51 11.22
N ALA A 3 5.40 -1.41 11.91
CA ALA A 3 4.81 -2.54 12.62
C ALA A 3 3.79 -2.12 13.69
N ASP A 4 3.95 -0.94 14.29
CA ASP A 4 3.10 -0.44 15.38
C ASP A 4 1.66 -0.14 14.91
N ILE A 5 1.48 0.10 13.61
CA ILE A 5 0.19 0.43 12.98
C ILE A 5 -0.37 -0.71 12.13
N LEU A 6 0.25 -1.89 12.16
CA LEU A 6 -0.18 -3.07 11.42
C LEU A 6 -0.90 -4.07 12.34
N PRO A 7 -1.86 -4.85 11.82
CA PRO A 7 -2.48 -5.93 12.59
C PRO A 7 -1.49 -7.09 12.81
N PRO A 8 -1.68 -7.92 13.85
CA PRO A 8 -0.74 -9.00 14.21
C PRO A 8 -0.45 -10.02 13.11
N ALA A 9 -1.38 -10.23 12.16
CA ALA A 9 -1.21 -11.15 11.04
C ALA A 9 -0.27 -10.63 9.94
N VAL A 10 0.22 -9.39 10.05
CA VAL A 10 1.10 -8.77 9.05
C VAL A 10 2.51 -8.69 9.60
N ALA A 11 3.44 -9.37 8.92
CA ALA A 11 4.86 -9.19 9.15
C ALA A 11 5.35 -7.95 8.39
N ALA A 12 6.19 -7.15 9.03
CA ALA A 12 6.82 -6.00 8.38
C ALA A 12 8.32 -6.01 8.57
N ALA A 13 9.04 -5.27 7.74
CA ALA A 13 10.43 -4.89 7.98
C ALA A 13 10.65 -3.48 7.44
N GLU A 14 11.54 -2.74 8.08
CA GLU A 14 11.86 -1.36 7.73
C GLU A 14 13.36 -1.12 7.86
N SER A 15 13.84 -0.09 7.18
CA SER A 15 15.19 0.42 7.28
C SER A 15 15.15 1.94 7.32
N THR A 16 15.99 2.52 8.18
CA THR A 16 16.25 3.95 8.23
C THR A 16 17.61 4.24 7.58
N GLY A 17 17.78 5.46 7.05
CA GLY A 17 19.02 5.91 6.43
C GLY A 17 19.05 5.80 4.90
N LYS A 18 20.25 5.97 4.32
CA LYS A 18 20.43 5.95 2.87
C LYS A 18 20.21 4.55 2.33
N ALA A 19 19.49 4.46 1.22
CA ALA A 19 19.34 3.23 0.45
C ALA A 19 20.73 2.59 0.20
N PRO A 20 20.83 1.25 0.18
CA PRO A 20 22.10 0.57 0.02
C PRO A 20 22.76 0.92 -1.32
N ARG A 21 24.06 0.63 -1.43
CA ARG A 21 24.80 0.77 -2.69
C ARG A 21 24.05 0.09 -3.84
N THR A 22 24.06 0.73 -5.02
CA THR A 22 23.34 0.29 -6.21
C THR A 22 23.52 -1.21 -6.49
N GLY A 23 22.42 -1.96 -6.59
CA GLY A 23 22.42 -3.40 -6.92
C GLY A 23 22.68 -4.35 -5.76
N PHE A 24 23.03 -3.86 -4.56
CA PHE A 24 23.32 -4.74 -3.44
C PHE A 24 22.09 -5.57 -3.02
N GLY A 25 22.26 -6.90 -3.03
CA GLY A 25 21.26 -7.86 -2.60
C GLY A 25 20.08 -8.06 -3.56
N LEU A 26 20.15 -7.58 -4.81
CA LEU A 26 19.14 -7.89 -5.82
C LEU A 26 19.41 -9.26 -6.46
N PHE A 27 18.34 -9.95 -6.83
CA PHE A 27 18.45 -11.12 -7.71
C PHE A 27 18.76 -10.70 -9.15
N PRO A 28 19.41 -11.55 -9.98
CA PRO A 28 19.67 -11.22 -11.38
C PRO A 28 18.43 -10.80 -12.18
N ALA A 29 17.28 -11.42 -11.91
CA ALA A 29 16.01 -11.06 -12.54
C ALA A 29 15.49 -9.66 -12.12
N GLU A 30 15.78 -9.25 -10.89
CA GLU A 30 15.46 -7.91 -10.38
C GLU A 30 16.39 -6.85 -10.98
N GLU A 31 17.68 -7.16 -11.14
CA GLU A 31 18.63 -6.27 -11.80
C GLU A 31 18.28 -6.03 -13.27
N ALA A 32 17.88 -7.10 -13.98
CA ALA A 32 17.44 -7.01 -15.37
C ALA A 32 16.21 -6.10 -15.52
N ALA A 33 15.29 -6.12 -14.56
CA ALA A 33 14.11 -5.25 -14.55
C ALA A 33 14.45 -3.75 -14.38
N LEU A 34 15.68 -3.43 -13.91
CA LEU A 34 16.16 -2.07 -13.67
C LEU A 34 17.16 -1.58 -14.72
N ARG A 35 17.26 -2.24 -15.88
CA ARG A 35 18.27 -1.95 -16.91
C ARG A 35 18.30 -0.49 -17.36
N THR A 36 17.15 0.17 -17.41
CA THR A 36 17.00 1.58 -17.83
C THR A 36 16.83 2.55 -16.66
N ALA A 37 16.83 2.06 -15.41
CA ALA A 37 16.59 2.87 -14.23
C ALA A 37 17.85 3.64 -13.80
N GLY A 38 17.71 4.93 -13.50
CA GLY A 38 18.79 5.75 -12.96
C GLY A 38 19.24 5.31 -11.55
N PRO A 39 20.40 5.79 -11.07
CA PRO A 39 20.99 5.34 -9.80
C PRO A 39 20.08 5.45 -8.58
N GLY A 40 19.36 6.58 -8.44
CA GLY A 40 18.42 6.79 -7.33
C GLY A 40 17.31 5.75 -7.29
N ARG A 41 16.65 5.53 -8.44
CA ARG A 41 15.60 4.52 -8.56
C ARG A 41 16.09 3.10 -8.30
N ARG A 42 17.31 2.77 -8.72
CA ARG A 42 17.94 1.47 -8.45
C ARG A 42 18.17 1.26 -6.95
N ALA A 43 18.62 2.30 -6.25
CA ALA A 43 18.86 2.24 -4.80
C ALA A 43 17.54 2.08 -4.02
N GLU A 44 16.51 2.87 -4.34
CA GLU A 44 15.16 2.74 -3.74
C GLU A 44 14.57 1.35 -3.95
N PHE A 45 14.67 0.84 -5.19
CA PHE A 45 14.17 -0.50 -5.51
C PHE A 45 14.91 -1.56 -4.68
N ALA A 46 16.23 -1.50 -4.61
CA ALA A 46 17.03 -2.43 -3.79
C ALA A 46 16.67 -2.37 -2.30
N ALA A 47 16.55 -1.17 -1.73
CA ALA A 47 16.16 -0.98 -0.34
C ALA A 47 14.77 -1.59 -0.05
N GLY A 48 13.79 -1.32 -0.91
CA GLY A 48 12.45 -1.88 -0.78
C GLY A 48 12.44 -3.40 -0.88
N ARG A 49 13.26 -3.99 -1.76
CA ARG A 49 13.39 -5.45 -1.91
C ARG A 49 14.09 -6.13 -0.75
N LEU A 50 15.07 -5.47 -0.13
CA LEU A 50 15.69 -5.95 1.10
C LEU A 50 14.67 -5.98 2.25
N CYS A 51 13.88 -4.91 2.42
CA CYS A 51 12.79 -4.90 3.38
C CYS A 51 11.77 -6.02 3.08
N ALA A 52 11.41 -6.20 1.80
CA ALA A 52 10.46 -7.25 1.41
C ALA A 52 10.96 -8.65 1.76
N ARG A 53 12.22 -8.98 1.46
CA ARG A 53 12.81 -10.28 1.84
C ARG A 53 12.89 -10.46 3.35
N ALA A 54 13.25 -9.41 4.10
CA ALA A 54 13.26 -9.47 5.56
C ALA A 54 11.85 -9.70 6.14
N ALA A 55 10.83 -9.08 5.56
CA ALA A 55 9.44 -9.28 5.97
C ALA A 55 8.91 -10.68 5.59
N LEU A 56 9.26 -11.18 4.40
CA LEU A 56 8.94 -12.55 3.96
C LEU A 56 9.59 -13.61 4.87
N ALA A 57 10.85 -13.40 5.28
CA ALA A 57 11.54 -14.31 6.19
C ALA A 57 10.81 -14.42 7.55
N ARG A 58 10.21 -13.32 8.04
CA ARG A 58 9.37 -13.32 9.25
C ARG A 58 8.07 -14.13 9.09
N LEU A 59 7.59 -14.34 7.86
CA LEU A 59 6.48 -15.26 7.55
C LEU A 59 6.94 -16.71 7.27
N GLY A 60 8.25 -16.99 7.34
CA GLY A 60 8.78 -18.29 6.93
C GLY A 60 8.75 -18.54 5.42
N VAL A 61 8.57 -17.48 4.61
CA VAL A 61 8.56 -17.59 3.14
C VAL A 61 9.98 -17.45 2.61
N PRO A 62 10.50 -18.41 1.82
CA PRO A 62 11.84 -18.33 1.25
C PRO A 62 12.05 -17.09 0.39
N ALA A 63 13.29 -16.59 0.35
CA ALA A 63 13.65 -15.47 -0.49
C ALA A 63 13.48 -15.83 -1.98
N THR A 64 12.79 -14.97 -2.72
CA THR A 64 12.55 -15.13 -4.16
C THR A 64 12.56 -13.74 -4.82
N PRO A 65 12.85 -13.63 -6.14
CA PRO A 65 12.75 -12.36 -6.85
C PRO A 65 11.34 -11.78 -6.77
N ILE A 66 11.24 -10.49 -6.47
CA ILE A 66 9.96 -9.76 -6.48
C ILE A 66 10.02 -8.78 -7.65
N LEU A 67 9.51 -9.18 -8.81
CA LEU A 67 9.59 -8.33 -10.00
C LEU A 67 8.54 -7.20 -9.94
N PRO A 68 8.78 -6.05 -10.58
CA PRO A 68 7.71 -5.08 -10.80
C PRO A 68 6.69 -5.64 -11.79
N GLY A 69 5.41 -5.46 -11.49
CA GLY A 69 4.30 -5.68 -12.41
C GLY A 69 4.19 -4.55 -13.43
N TRP A 70 3.21 -4.68 -14.33
CA TRP A 70 3.03 -3.73 -15.44
C TRP A 70 2.72 -2.30 -14.98
N ALA A 71 2.09 -2.13 -13.81
CA ALA A 71 1.84 -0.84 -13.19
C ALA A 71 2.83 -0.53 -12.06
N GLY A 72 3.96 -1.24 -11.99
CA GLY A 72 4.99 -1.04 -10.97
C GLY A 72 4.70 -1.73 -9.63
N GLN A 73 3.55 -2.37 -9.46
CA GLN A 73 3.19 -3.10 -8.24
C GLN A 73 4.12 -4.31 -8.00
N PRO A 74 4.52 -4.65 -6.77
CA PRO A 74 5.36 -5.82 -6.51
C PRO A 74 4.65 -7.13 -6.88
N GLN A 75 5.35 -8.04 -7.56
CA GLN A 75 4.88 -9.41 -7.82
C GLN A 75 5.27 -10.31 -6.64
N TRP A 76 4.32 -10.50 -5.73
CA TRP A 76 4.50 -11.32 -4.53
C TRP A 76 4.57 -12.83 -4.85
N PRO A 77 5.25 -13.62 -4.00
CA PRO A 77 5.18 -15.08 -4.06
C PRO A 77 3.72 -15.58 -4.00
N ALA A 78 3.48 -16.78 -4.51
CA ALA A 78 2.17 -17.43 -4.38
C ALA A 78 1.76 -17.51 -2.90
N GLY A 79 0.48 -17.27 -2.62
CA GLY A 79 -0.04 -17.26 -1.25
C GLY A 79 0.31 -16.02 -0.41
N VAL A 80 1.06 -15.05 -0.95
CA VAL A 80 1.44 -13.82 -0.24
C VAL A 80 0.74 -12.58 -0.82
N THR A 81 0.44 -11.64 0.06
CA THR A 81 0.08 -10.25 -0.28
C THR A 81 1.01 -9.30 0.46
N GLY A 82 1.13 -8.06 -0.02
CA GLY A 82 2.00 -7.08 0.61
C GLY A 82 2.06 -5.73 -0.09
N SER A 83 2.76 -4.81 0.55
CA SER A 83 3.00 -3.45 0.07
C SER A 83 4.41 -3.00 0.45
N ILE A 84 4.97 -2.11 -0.38
CA ILE A 84 6.30 -1.54 -0.20
C ILE A 84 6.17 -0.02 -0.28
N THR A 85 6.84 0.69 0.61
CA THR A 85 6.94 2.15 0.59
C THR A 85 8.38 2.61 0.78
N HIS A 86 8.69 3.79 0.28
CA HIS A 86 9.96 4.47 0.50
C HIS A 86 9.75 5.98 0.42
N CYS A 87 10.49 6.71 1.23
CA CYS A 87 10.68 8.15 1.11
C CYS A 87 12.12 8.49 1.49
N ALA A 88 12.45 9.78 1.54
CA ALA A 88 13.78 10.21 1.93
C ALA A 88 14.16 9.70 3.33
N GLY A 89 15.14 8.80 3.40
CA GLY A 89 15.67 8.26 4.66
C GLY A 89 14.88 7.12 5.28
N TYR A 90 13.83 6.61 4.63
CA TYR A 90 13.02 5.51 5.16
C TYR A 90 12.48 4.59 4.07
N GLN A 91 12.55 3.28 4.30
CA GLN A 91 11.91 2.28 3.46
C GLN A 91 11.26 1.21 4.32
N ALA A 92 10.13 0.69 3.87
CA ALA A 92 9.43 -0.37 4.58
C ALA A 92 8.70 -1.31 3.64
N CYS A 93 8.47 -2.51 4.14
CA CYS A 93 7.60 -3.50 3.51
C CYS A 93 6.73 -4.16 4.58
N ALA A 94 5.48 -4.43 4.21
CA ALA A 94 4.53 -5.22 4.98
C ALA A 94 3.98 -6.35 4.11
N VAL A 95 3.95 -7.57 4.65
CA VAL A 95 3.47 -8.78 3.98
C VAL A 95 2.63 -9.63 4.92
N ALA A 96 1.70 -10.40 4.35
CA ALA A 96 0.91 -11.39 5.06
C ALA A 96 0.58 -12.58 4.16
N LEU A 97 0.15 -13.68 4.77
CA LEU A 97 -0.50 -14.76 4.03
C LEU A 97 -1.84 -14.25 3.47
N ALA A 98 -2.07 -14.51 2.20
CA ALA A 98 -3.27 -14.06 1.48
C ALA A 98 -4.56 -14.68 2.03
N ALA A 99 -4.45 -15.80 2.77
CA ALA A 99 -5.56 -16.44 3.47
C ALA A 99 -6.07 -15.59 4.66
N ASP A 100 -5.19 -14.86 5.34
CA ASP A 100 -5.52 -14.06 6.53
C ASP A 100 -5.86 -12.61 6.15
N VAL A 101 -5.10 -12.05 5.21
CA VAL A 101 -5.20 -10.68 4.73
C VAL A 101 -5.28 -10.69 3.21
N ALA A 102 -6.37 -10.20 2.65
CA ALA A 102 -6.60 -10.15 1.21
C ALA A 102 -5.68 -9.12 0.52
N ALA A 103 -5.52 -7.95 1.12
CA ALA A 103 -4.68 -6.88 0.58
C ALA A 103 -4.13 -5.95 1.66
N ILE A 104 -2.98 -5.36 1.36
CA ILE A 104 -2.25 -4.44 2.24
C ILE A 104 -1.88 -3.21 1.42
N GLY A 105 -2.04 -2.04 2.01
CA GLY A 105 -1.47 -0.79 1.53
C GLY A 105 -0.70 -0.11 2.64
N ILE A 106 0.54 0.27 2.38
CA ILE A 106 1.33 1.10 3.29
C ILE A 106 1.94 2.27 2.52
N ASP A 107 2.11 3.36 3.23
CA ASP A 107 2.76 4.54 2.70
C ASP A 107 3.57 5.24 3.79
N ALA A 108 4.62 5.94 3.37
CA ALA A 108 5.54 6.64 4.26
C ALA A 108 5.98 7.94 3.59
N GLU A 109 5.86 9.04 4.30
CA GLU A 109 6.13 10.38 3.81
C GLU A 109 6.94 11.17 4.84
N PRO A 110 7.81 12.11 4.43
CA PRO A 110 8.35 13.09 5.35
C PRO A 110 7.21 13.88 6.00
N HIS A 111 7.30 14.14 7.29
CA HIS A 111 6.34 14.99 8.02
C HIS A 111 6.61 16.46 7.70
N GLN A 112 6.28 16.83 6.47
CA GLN A 112 6.44 18.15 5.88
C GLN A 112 5.21 18.46 5.03
N GLU A 113 4.89 19.75 4.90
CA GLU A 113 3.76 20.21 4.09
C GLU A 113 3.82 19.63 2.67
N LEU A 114 2.64 19.37 2.12
CA LEU A 114 2.50 19.00 0.73
C LEU A 114 2.76 20.26 -0.13
N PRO A 115 3.54 20.19 -1.22
CA PRO A 115 3.66 21.31 -2.13
C PRO A 115 2.28 21.84 -2.52
N ALA A 116 2.10 23.15 -2.43
CA ALA A 116 0.81 23.79 -2.72
C ALA A 116 0.29 23.47 -4.13
N THR A 117 1.17 23.14 -5.07
CA THR A 117 0.83 22.71 -6.42
C THR A 117 0.17 21.32 -6.50
N LEU A 118 0.31 20.48 -5.47
CA LEU A 118 -0.23 19.11 -5.45
C LEU A 118 -1.55 19.00 -4.69
N ILE A 119 -1.89 19.95 -3.81
CA ILE A 119 -3.06 19.82 -2.94
C ILE A 119 -4.37 19.69 -3.72
N GLU A 120 -4.50 20.34 -4.87
CA GLU A 120 -5.72 20.26 -5.70
C GLU A 120 -5.85 18.92 -6.42
N ALA A 121 -4.72 18.28 -6.75
CA ALA A 121 -4.71 16.94 -7.34
C ALA A 121 -5.05 15.86 -6.30
N VAL A 122 -4.70 16.09 -5.03
CA VAL A 122 -4.86 15.12 -3.95
C VAL A 122 -6.19 15.25 -3.21
N ALA A 123 -6.59 16.47 -2.90
CA ALA A 123 -7.68 16.75 -1.98
C ALA A 123 -8.85 17.43 -2.70
N THR A 124 -10.04 16.91 -2.50
CA THR A 124 -11.31 17.53 -2.89
C THR A 124 -11.54 18.85 -2.14
N ARG A 125 -12.45 19.71 -2.63
CA ARG A 125 -12.76 20.97 -1.94
C ARG A 125 -13.19 20.78 -0.46
N PRO A 126 -14.05 19.81 -0.11
CA PRO A 126 -14.37 19.52 1.29
C PRO A 126 -13.16 19.08 2.12
N GLU A 127 -12.31 18.19 1.58
CA GLU A 127 -11.10 17.75 2.27
C GLU A 127 -10.13 18.92 2.52
N ARG A 128 -9.96 19.83 1.55
CA ARG A 128 -9.14 21.04 1.73
C ARG A 128 -9.69 21.98 2.81
N ALA A 129 -11.01 22.13 2.89
CA ALA A 129 -11.63 22.93 3.95
C ALA A 129 -11.41 22.29 5.33
N TRP A 130 -11.56 20.96 5.42
CA TRP A 130 -11.29 20.19 6.63
C TRP A 130 -9.80 20.29 7.06
N ILE A 131 -8.85 20.16 6.12
CA ILE A 131 -7.42 20.32 6.39
C ILE A 131 -7.13 21.67 7.05
N ARG A 132 -7.70 22.77 6.54
CA ARG A 132 -7.50 24.11 7.12
C ARG A 132 -8.03 24.21 8.55
N GLN A 133 -9.18 23.59 8.82
CA GLN A 133 -9.73 23.55 10.18
C GLN A 133 -8.83 22.76 11.12
N GLN A 134 -8.35 21.59 10.70
CA GLN A 134 -7.47 20.77 11.53
C GLN A 134 -6.10 21.41 11.75
N ALA A 135 -5.53 22.07 10.74
CA ALA A 135 -4.28 22.81 10.88
C ALA A 135 -4.40 23.96 11.89
N ALA A 136 -5.60 24.56 12.05
CA ALA A 136 -5.84 25.57 13.08
C ALA A 136 -5.95 24.97 14.50
N CYS A 137 -6.49 23.75 14.63
CA CYS A 137 -6.65 23.08 15.92
C CYS A 137 -5.37 22.35 16.38
N VAL A 138 -4.67 21.70 15.46
CA VAL A 138 -3.47 20.87 15.71
C VAL A 138 -2.41 21.22 14.66
N PRO A 139 -1.71 22.37 14.80
CA PRO A 139 -0.77 22.88 13.80
C PRO A 139 0.50 22.04 13.66
N ALA A 140 0.80 21.18 14.63
CA ALA A 140 1.97 20.30 14.59
C ALA A 140 1.85 19.18 13.52
N VAL A 141 0.65 18.91 13.00
CA VAL A 141 0.41 17.84 12.03
C VAL A 141 0.28 18.43 10.62
N CYS A 142 1.05 17.91 9.66
CA CYS A 142 0.89 18.24 8.25
C CYS A 142 -0.28 17.42 7.68
N TRP A 143 -1.51 17.89 7.92
CA TRP A 143 -2.76 17.19 7.60
C TRP A 143 -2.95 16.92 6.11
N ASP A 144 -2.43 17.80 5.26
CA ASP A 144 -2.37 17.65 3.81
C ASP A 144 -1.51 16.46 3.38
N ARG A 145 -0.31 16.34 3.94
CA ARG A 145 0.60 15.23 3.69
C ARG A 145 0.07 13.93 4.27
N LEU A 146 -0.56 14.00 5.45
CA LEU A 146 -1.21 12.84 6.07
C LEU A 146 -2.36 12.31 5.20
N LEU A 147 -3.20 13.20 4.65
CA LEU A 147 -4.24 12.83 3.71
C LEU A 147 -3.66 12.18 2.45
N PHE A 148 -2.60 12.78 1.88
CA PHE A 148 -1.89 12.23 0.73
C PHE A 148 -1.40 10.80 1.00
N SER A 149 -0.68 10.60 2.11
CA SER A 149 -0.15 9.29 2.48
C SER A 149 -1.26 8.26 2.68
N ALA A 150 -2.36 8.64 3.35
CA ALA A 150 -3.50 7.75 3.54
C ALA A 150 -4.14 7.33 2.20
N LYS A 151 -4.25 8.25 1.23
CA LYS A 151 -4.76 7.93 -0.12
C LYS A 151 -3.81 7.04 -0.91
N GLU A 152 -2.51 7.25 -0.83
CA GLU A 152 -1.49 6.36 -1.42
C GLU A 152 -1.57 4.94 -0.84
N SER A 153 -1.73 4.82 0.49
CA SER A 153 -2.00 3.54 1.15
C SER A 153 -3.25 2.87 0.58
N VAL A 154 -4.35 3.60 0.39
CA VAL A 154 -5.58 3.04 -0.22
C VAL A 154 -5.35 2.59 -1.66
N ALA A 155 -4.65 3.38 -2.48
CA ALA A 155 -4.34 3.02 -3.87
C ALA A 155 -3.48 1.75 -3.97
N LYS A 156 -2.47 1.62 -3.10
CA LYS A 156 -1.60 0.44 -3.01
C LYS A 156 -2.33 -0.81 -2.55
N LEU A 157 -3.40 -0.67 -1.75
CA LEU A 157 -4.30 -1.76 -1.42
C LEU A 157 -5.24 -2.11 -2.59
N TRP A 158 -5.79 -1.09 -3.24
CA TRP A 158 -6.84 -1.22 -4.27
C TRP A 158 -6.34 -1.88 -5.55
N TYR A 159 -5.22 -1.40 -6.09
CA TYR A 159 -4.76 -1.80 -7.40
C TYR A 159 -4.49 -3.33 -7.50
N PRO A 160 -3.86 -4.01 -6.51
CA PRO A 160 -3.71 -5.46 -6.52
C PRO A 160 -5.03 -6.26 -6.54
N LEU A 161 -6.14 -5.66 -6.09
CA LEU A 161 -7.46 -6.29 -6.07
C LEU A 161 -8.21 -6.10 -7.39
N THR A 162 -8.10 -4.92 -8.01
CA THR A 162 -8.97 -4.53 -9.13
C THR A 162 -8.25 -4.43 -10.46
N ALA A 163 -6.92 -4.33 -10.45
CA ALA A 163 -6.10 -3.94 -11.59
C ALA A 163 -6.54 -2.62 -12.25
N GLN A 164 -7.19 -1.74 -11.48
CA GLN A 164 -7.68 -0.45 -11.92
C GLN A 164 -6.95 0.67 -11.17
N TRP A 165 -6.64 1.74 -11.89
CA TRP A 165 -6.17 2.96 -11.27
C TRP A 165 -7.29 3.63 -10.47
N LEU A 166 -6.91 4.31 -9.39
CA LEU A 166 -7.83 4.99 -8.49
C LEU A 166 -7.40 6.45 -8.40
N SER A 167 -8.27 7.37 -8.79
CA SER A 167 -7.99 8.79 -8.61
C SER A 167 -8.03 9.14 -7.12
N PHE A 168 -7.26 10.14 -6.70
CA PHE A 168 -7.38 10.63 -5.32
C PHE A 168 -8.75 11.24 -5.04
N HIS A 169 -9.40 11.84 -6.03
CA HIS A 169 -10.75 12.41 -5.87
C HIS A 169 -11.84 11.34 -5.79
N ASP A 170 -11.53 10.11 -6.22
CA ASP A 170 -12.43 8.96 -6.16
C ASP A 170 -12.50 8.36 -4.75
N VAL A 171 -11.54 8.67 -3.87
CA VAL A 171 -11.51 8.17 -2.49
C VAL A 171 -11.74 9.30 -1.50
N ALA A 172 -12.75 9.13 -0.67
CA ALA A 172 -12.93 9.97 0.50
C ALA A 172 -12.21 9.33 1.69
N VAL A 173 -11.27 10.07 2.30
CA VAL A 173 -10.60 9.65 3.54
C VAL A 173 -11.06 10.53 4.69
N CYS A 174 -11.45 9.90 5.80
CA CYS A 174 -11.71 10.59 7.07
C CYS A 174 -10.62 10.20 8.06
N LEU A 175 -9.81 11.17 8.47
CA LEU A 175 -8.75 10.99 9.47
C LEU A 175 -9.32 11.29 10.86
N ALA A 176 -9.00 10.47 11.83
CA ALA A 176 -9.21 10.75 13.24
C ALA A 176 -7.87 11.09 13.91
N ASP A 177 -7.89 12.01 14.86
CA ASP A 177 -6.73 12.42 15.68
C ASP A 177 -6.14 11.27 16.53
N THR A 178 -6.92 10.22 16.77
CA THR A 178 -6.55 9.00 17.51
C THR A 178 -5.59 8.04 16.77
N GLY A 179 -4.99 8.45 15.64
CA GLY A 179 -4.10 7.57 14.87
C GLY A 179 -4.84 6.55 13.99
N THR A 180 -6.11 6.81 13.67
CA THR A 180 -6.93 5.97 12.79
C THR A 180 -7.48 6.75 11.61
N PHE A 181 -7.83 6.05 10.54
CA PHE A 181 -8.51 6.65 9.41
C PHE A 181 -9.45 5.67 8.73
N SER A 182 -10.41 6.22 8.00
CA SER A 182 -11.33 5.45 7.19
C SER A 182 -11.26 5.86 5.73
N ALA A 183 -11.29 4.90 4.83
CA ALA A 183 -11.41 5.15 3.40
C ALA A 183 -12.76 4.65 2.89
N ARG A 184 -13.46 5.51 2.16
CA ARG A 184 -14.63 5.15 1.36
C ARG A 184 -14.21 5.19 -0.10
N LEU A 185 -14.23 4.02 -0.71
CA LEU A 185 -14.06 3.86 -2.15
C LEU A 185 -15.33 4.39 -2.87
N PRO A 186 -15.29 4.75 -4.17
CA PRO A 186 -16.47 5.27 -4.94
C PRO A 186 -17.77 4.40 -4.88
N SER A 187 -18.63 4.38 -5.89
CA SER A 187 -19.54 3.25 -6.17
C SER A 187 -19.51 2.96 -7.66
N GLY A 188 -19.63 1.72 -8.12
CA GLY A 188 -19.46 1.47 -9.55
C GLY A 188 -19.77 0.05 -10.01
N PRO A 189 -19.76 -0.16 -11.34
CA PRO A 189 -20.34 -1.34 -11.94
C PRO A 189 -19.46 -2.56 -11.65
N GLY A 190 -19.99 -3.48 -10.83
CA GLY A 190 -19.29 -4.69 -10.38
C GLY A 190 -18.83 -4.64 -8.92
N TRP A 191 -19.11 -3.56 -8.21
CA TRP A 191 -18.82 -3.42 -6.80
C TRP A 191 -19.96 -2.63 -6.17
N ALA A 192 -20.93 -3.35 -5.61
CA ALA A 192 -21.91 -2.69 -4.77
C ALA A 192 -21.20 -2.28 -3.48
N SER A 193 -21.51 -1.12 -2.92
CA SER A 193 -21.01 -0.68 -1.60
C SER A 193 -21.26 -1.69 -0.46
N GLY A 194 -21.99 -2.80 -0.72
CA GLY A 194 -22.23 -3.91 0.18
C GLY A 194 -21.31 -5.14 0.05
N ASP A 195 -20.32 -5.16 -0.86
CA ASP A 195 -19.36 -6.27 -0.99
C ASP A 195 -18.13 -6.14 -0.07
N LEU A 196 -17.98 -4.99 0.59
CA LEU A 196 -17.05 -4.74 1.70
C LEU A 196 -17.90 -4.38 2.92
N PRO A 197 -17.51 -4.76 4.16
CA PRO A 197 -18.25 -4.36 5.36
C PRO A 197 -18.44 -2.83 5.37
N GLU A 198 -19.68 -2.40 5.12
CA GLU A 198 -20.16 -1.01 5.04
C GLU A 198 -19.48 -0.08 4.01
N GLY A 199 -18.71 -0.60 3.05
CA GLY A 199 -17.96 0.23 2.09
C GLY A 199 -16.90 1.13 2.73
N ARG A 200 -16.55 0.90 4.01
CA ARG A 200 -15.59 1.69 4.79
C ARG A 200 -14.43 0.80 5.23
N MET A 201 -13.24 1.08 4.71
CA MET A 201 -12.01 0.40 5.10
C MET A 201 -11.32 1.14 6.23
N MET A 202 -10.82 0.42 7.24
CA MET A 202 -10.12 1.01 8.38
C MET A 202 -8.61 0.91 8.21
N GLY A 203 -7.94 2.04 8.38
CA GLY A 203 -6.49 2.16 8.43
C GLY A 203 -6.02 2.83 9.71
N ARG A 204 -4.71 2.82 9.91
CA ARG A 204 -4.02 3.44 11.04
C ARG A 204 -2.92 4.34 10.51
N TRP A 205 -2.59 5.36 11.28
CA TRP A 205 -1.49 6.26 10.97
C TRP A 205 -0.68 6.58 12.21
N LEU A 206 0.59 6.91 12.00
CA LEU A 206 1.56 7.25 13.04
C LEU A 206 2.44 8.37 12.52
N ILE A 207 2.74 9.34 13.39
CA ILE A 207 3.80 10.32 13.18
C ILE A 207 4.91 10.04 14.18
N ARG A 208 6.13 9.79 13.68
CA ARG A 208 7.31 9.54 14.51
C ARG A 208 8.58 9.84 13.72
N ASP A 209 9.60 10.37 14.38
CA ASP A 209 10.94 10.61 13.81
C ASP A 209 10.90 11.45 12.51
N GLY A 210 10.00 12.43 12.44
CA GLY A 210 9.82 13.28 11.27
C GLY A 210 9.19 12.58 10.07
N LEU A 211 8.52 11.43 10.26
CA LEU A 211 7.83 10.66 9.24
C LEU A 211 6.34 10.54 9.56
N ILE A 212 5.53 10.58 8.50
CA ILE A 212 4.14 10.13 8.49
C ILE A 212 4.13 8.72 7.93
N LEU A 213 3.54 7.78 8.68
CA LEU A 213 3.31 6.41 8.25
C LEU A 213 1.82 6.14 8.22
N THR A 214 1.33 5.54 7.14
CA THR A 214 -0.05 5.09 7.02
C THR A 214 -0.11 3.63 6.61
N ALA A 215 -1.10 2.91 7.12
CA ALA A 215 -1.32 1.51 6.80
C ALA A 215 -2.82 1.19 6.75
N ILE A 216 -3.20 0.37 5.78
CA ILE A 216 -4.56 -0.13 5.61
C ILE A 216 -4.52 -1.60 5.19
N THR A 217 -5.44 -2.39 5.73
CA THR A 217 -5.50 -3.84 5.46
C THR A 217 -6.94 -4.28 5.22
N LEU A 218 -7.14 -5.22 4.31
CA LEU A 218 -8.41 -5.89 4.09
C LEU A 218 -8.32 -7.34 4.59
N ARG A 219 -9.09 -7.70 5.63
CA ARG A 219 -9.13 -9.07 6.17
C ARG A 219 -10.02 -9.98 5.33
N CYS A 220 -9.68 -11.27 5.26
CA CYS A 220 -10.49 -12.27 4.55
C CYS A 220 -11.84 -12.56 5.25
N GLY A 221 -11.92 -12.40 6.58
CA GLY A 221 -13.11 -12.75 7.40
C GLY A 221 -14.13 -11.63 7.66
N GLY A 222 -13.92 -10.39 7.19
CA GLY A 222 -14.87 -9.28 7.40
C GLY A 222 -16.10 -9.32 6.47
N LEU A 223 -16.37 -10.44 5.81
CA LEU A 223 -17.16 -10.53 4.58
C LEU A 223 -18.33 -11.51 4.72
N ALA A 224 -19.07 -11.46 5.84
CA ALA A 224 -20.25 -12.30 6.00
C ALA A 224 -21.35 -11.90 5.00
N THR A 225 -21.58 -12.80 4.05
CA THR A 225 -22.82 -13.07 3.30
C THR A 225 -23.61 -11.87 2.77
N SER A 226 -23.26 -11.39 1.57
CA SER A 226 -24.28 -10.86 0.68
C SER A 226 -24.25 -11.63 -0.65
N SER A 227 -25.34 -12.35 -0.91
CA SER A 227 -25.53 -13.15 -2.11
C SER A 227 -25.99 -12.23 -3.24
N ARG A 228 -25.07 -11.71 -4.05
CA ARG A 228 -25.34 -11.33 -5.45
C ARG A 228 -24.03 -11.23 -6.21
N ALA A 229 -24.12 -11.55 -7.50
CA ALA A 229 -22.99 -11.77 -8.39
C ALA A 229 -22.16 -10.48 -8.61
N GLY A 230 -21.08 -10.36 -7.84
CA GLY A 230 -20.10 -9.27 -7.92
C GLY A 230 -19.03 -9.34 -6.83
N THR A 231 -18.91 -10.49 -6.14
CA THR A 231 -18.25 -10.59 -4.85
C THR A 231 -16.72 -10.46 -4.96
N LEU A 232 -16.07 -9.92 -3.92
CA LEU A 232 -14.61 -9.96 -3.74
C LEU A 232 -14.03 -11.38 -3.88
N ALA A 233 -14.81 -12.43 -3.59
CA ALA A 233 -14.45 -13.82 -3.89
C ALA A 233 -14.23 -14.07 -5.40
N GLY A 234 -14.96 -13.41 -6.29
CA GLY A 234 -14.75 -13.39 -7.73
C GLY A 234 -13.48 -12.64 -8.14
N LEU A 235 -13.14 -11.54 -7.44
CA LEU A 235 -11.87 -10.81 -7.65
C LEU A 235 -10.67 -11.59 -7.12
N LEU A 236 -10.75 -12.20 -5.95
CA LEU A 236 -9.72 -13.09 -5.38
C LEU A 236 -9.55 -14.34 -6.23
N ARG A 237 -10.64 -14.92 -6.77
CA ARG A 237 -10.57 -16.00 -7.77
C ARG A 237 -9.89 -15.54 -9.06
N ARG A 238 -10.27 -14.37 -9.62
CA ARG A 238 -9.57 -13.79 -10.78
C ARG A 238 -8.10 -13.48 -10.50
N GLN A 239 -7.77 -13.04 -9.29
CA GLN A 239 -6.40 -12.76 -8.87
C GLN A 239 -5.58 -14.06 -8.80
N ASN A 240 -6.14 -15.12 -8.23
CA ASN A 240 -5.53 -16.45 -8.25
C ASN A 240 -5.41 -17.00 -9.68
N GLU A 241 -6.45 -16.89 -10.52
CA GLU A 241 -6.41 -17.34 -11.92
C GLU A 241 -5.39 -16.57 -12.77
N LEU A 242 -5.28 -15.25 -12.59
CA LEU A 242 -4.27 -14.40 -13.25
C LEU A 242 -2.85 -14.73 -12.76
N ARG A 243 -2.69 -15.08 -11.47
CA ARG A 243 -1.41 -15.55 -10.91
C ARG A 243 -1.03 -16.92 -11.50
N THR A 244 -1.98 -17.87 -11.57
CA THR A 244 -1.72 -19.22 -12.10
C THR A 244 -1.45 -19.23 -13.60
N ARG A 245 -2.23 -18.51 -14.41
CA ARG A 245 -2.02 -18.41 -15.87
C ARG A 245 -0.68 -17.75 -16.26
N ARG A 246 -0.16 -16.84 -15.42
CA ARG A 246 1.14 -16.20 -15.64
C ARG A 246 2.32 -17.07 -15.18
N SER A 247 2.09 -18.02 -14.29
CA SER A 247 3.07 -19.05 -13.90
C SER A 247 3.25 -20.11 -14.99
N THR A 248 2.18 -20.49 -15.69
CA THR A 248 2.23 -21.50 -16.76
C THR A 248 2.75 -20.94 -18.09
N ALA A 249 2.48 -19.67 -18.41
CA ALA A 249 2.98 -19.02 -19.63
C ALA A 249 4.49 -18.69 -19.64
N ARG A 250 5.25 -19.01 -18.58
CA ARG A 250 6.71 -18.84 -18.51
C ARG A 250 7.51 -20.15 -18.67
N PHE A 251 6.82 -21.27 -18.91
CA PHE A 251 7.43 -22.59 -19.16
C PHE A 251 7.02 -23.16 -20.54
N SER A 252 6.60 -22.31 -21.46
CA SER A 252 6.27 -22.68 -22.85
C SER A 252 7.00 -21.78 -23.83
#